data_AF-A0A176VZD7-F1
#
_entry.id   AF-A0A176VZD7-F1
#
_cell.length_a   1.000
_cell.length_b   1.000
_cell.length_c   1.000
_cell.angle_alpha   90.00
_cell.angle_beta   90.00
_cell.angle_gamma   90.00
#
_symmetry.space_group_name_H-M   'P 1'
#
loop_
_entity.id
_entity.type
_entity.pdbx_description
1 polymer ?
#
loop_
_entity_poly.entity_id
_entity_poly.type
_entity_poly.pdbx_seq_one_letter_code
_entity_poly.pdbx_strand_id
1 'polypeptide(L)'
;MFAYKVHCPKPPSRALCRYKKPEAASFVLDCEVVAYDTEKNKILPFQILSTRARKGVIISDIKVKVCIFAFDLLYINGRNLLNEQLALRREELYKSFLETSGEFEFATATNTRELDEMQKFLDAAINDCCEGLIVKTLKTDATYEPAKRSNNWLKLKKDYMDSVGDSLDLVPIGGYFGRGKRTGVYGAFLLACYDEDSEEYQSICKIGTGFSEQVLEERSSTLRNHIVDKPPSYYRYGDTLGVDVWFEPVEVWEVKAADLSISPVHKAANGLVDPVKGISLRFPRLIRLREDKTTEQATSAGQVAEMYRAQKITHQSKDGDSDED
;
A
#
# COMPACT_ATOMS: atom_id res chain seq x y z
N MET A 1 -4.18 -6.16 9.75
CA MET A 1 -4.83 -7.07 10.70
C MET A 1 -5.10 -6.32 12.00
N PHE A 2 -6.28 -5.70 12.10
CA PHE A 2 -6.78 -5.10 13.33
C PHE A 2 -7.95 -5.97 13.80
N ALA A 3 -7.70 -6.92 14.70
CA ALA A 3 -8.75 -7.69 15.35
C ALA A 3 -9.20 -6.93 16.61
N TYR A 4 -10.43 -6.42 16.63
CA TYR A 4 -11.03 -5.90 17.85
C TYR A 4 -11.61 -7.07 18.67
N LYS A 5 -11.18 -7.18 19.92
CA LYS A 5 -11.88 -7.94 20.96
C LYS A 5 -13.10 -7.14 21.36
N VAL A 6 -14.29 -7.48 20.84
CA VAL A 6 -15.55 -6.91 21.34
C VAL A 6 -15.86 -7.57 22.68
N HIS A 7 -15.25 -7.07 23.74
CA HIS A 7 -15.83 -7.24 25.07
C HIS A 7 -16.98 -6.23 25.16
N CYS A 8 -18.20 -6.72 25.37
CA CYS A 8 -19.41 -5.91 25.33
C CYS A 8 -20.02 -5.77 26.74
N PRO A 9 -19.66 -4.73 27.53
CA PRO A 9 -20.41 -4.36 28.72
C PRO A 9 -21.41 -3.21 28.47
N LYS A 10 -21.49 -2.62 27.26
CA LYS A 10 -22.48 -1.58 26.86
C LYS A 10 -22.77 -1.72 25.36
N PRO A 11 -24.02 -1.43 24.89
CA PRO A 11 -24.51 -1.89 23.60
C PRO A 11 -23.60 -1.42 22.47
N PRO A 12 -23.08 -2.34 21.62
CA PRO A 12 -22.23 -1.96 20.51
C PRO A 12 -23.07 -1.21 19.49
N SER A 13 -22.44 -0.30 18.75
CA SER A 13 -23.05 0.34 17.59
C SER A 13 -23.82 -0.68 16.75
N ARG A 14 -25.14 -0.48 16.61
CA ARG A 14 -26.14 -1.31 15.91
C ARG A 14 -25.82 -1.69 14.44
N ALA A 15 -24.66 -1.28 13.90
CA ALA A 15 -24.35 -1.37 12.48
C ALA A 15 -24.25 -2.83 11.98
N LEU A 16 -23.38 -3.67 12.56
CA LEU A 16 -23.19 -5.05 12.11
C LEU A 16 -24.38 -5.98 12.40
N CYS A 17 -25.23 -5.63 13.37
CA CYS A 17 -26.42 -6.42 13.70
C CYS A 17 -27.44 -6.49 12.56
N ARG A 18 -27.35 -5.61 11.56
CA ARG A 18 -28.26 -5.62 10.41
C ARG A 18 -27.87 -6.64 9.34
N TYR A 19 -26.60 -7.03 9.27
CA TYR A 19 -26.08 -7.96 8.25
C TYR A 19 -26.01 -9.40 8.76
N LYS A 20 -26.05 -9.60 10.09
CA LYS A 20 -26.03 -10.95 10.68
C LYS A 20 -27.42 -11.59 10.58
N LYS A 21 -27.47 -12.90 10.34
CA LYS A 21 -28.72 -13.66 10.46
C LYS A 21 -29.10 -13.85 11.94
N PRO A 22 -30.38 -14.13 12.27
CA PRO A 22 -30.84 -14.29 13.65
C PRO A 22 -30.03 -15.33 14.44
N GLU A 23 -29.60 -16.40 13.78
CA GLU A 23 -28.87 -17.52 14.37
C GLU A 23 -27.45 -17.13 14.81
N ALA A 24 -26.85 -16.09 14.23
CA ALA A 24 -25.53 -15.59 14.60
C ALA A 24 -25.61 -14.68 15.83
N ALA A 25 -25.58 -15.27 17.02
CA ALA A 25 -25.70 -14.55 18.30
C ALA A 25 -24.40 -13.89 18.75
N SER A 26 -23.25 -14.54 18.57
CA SER A 26 -21.93 -14.03 18.95
C SER A 26 -20.88 -14.44 17.93
N PHE A 27 -20.00 -13.55 17.48
CA PHE A 27 -19.01 -13.87 16.45
C PHE A 27 -17.73 -13.04 16.56
N VAL A 28 -16.66 -13.52 15.91
CA VAL A 28 -15.44 -12.75 15.63
C VAL A 28 -15.17 -12.84 14.14
N LEU A 29 -15.26 -11.70 13.47
CA LEU A 29 -15.12 -11.56 12.02
C LEU A 29 -13.74 -10.96 11.69
N ASP A 30 -13.11 -11.46 10.63
CA ASP A 30 -11.95 -10.82 10.01
C ASP A 30 -12.37 -10.20 8.68
N CYS A 31 -12.12 -8.89 8.53
CA CYS A 31 -12.64 -8.09 7.43
C CYS A 31 -11.73 -6.89 7.15
N GLU A 32 -11.79 -6.38 5.93
CA GLU A 32 -11.17 -5.12 5.55
C GLU A 32 -12.23 -4.02 5.46
N VAL A 33 -11.94 -2.85 6.02
CA VAL A 33 -12.81 -1.67 5.90
C VAL A 33 -12.20 -0.76 4.86
N VAL A 34 -12.93 -0.52 3.77
CA VAL A 34 -12.45 0.32 2.66
C VAL A 34 -13.32 1.56 2.51
N ALA A 35 -12.73 2.66 2.07
CA ALA A 35 -13.53 3.81 1.63
C ALA A 35 -14.30 3.41 0.36
N TYR A 36 -15.57 3.80 0.28
CA TYR A 36 -16.45 3.34 -0.78
C TYR A 36 -17.33 4.48 -1.28
N ASP A 37 -17.40 4.61 -2.61
CA ASP A 37 -18.32 5.50 -3.30
C ASP A 37 -19.62 4.73 -3.58
N THR A 38 -20.68 5.05 -2.84
CA THR A 38 -21.99 4.39 -2.99
C THR A 38 -22.75 4.82 -4.23
N GLU A 39 -22.39 5.96 -4.84
CA GLU A 39 -23.06 6.44 -6.07
C GLU A 39 -22.47 5.73 -7.28
N LYS A 40 -21.13 5.60 -7.30
CA LYS A 40 -20.41 4.92 -8.39
C LYS A 40 -20.23 3.42 -8.17
N ASN A 41 -20.54 2.91 -6.98
CA ASN A 41 -20.24 1.53 -6.54
C ASN A 41 -18.77 1.16 -6.75
N LYS A 42 -17.85 2.02 -6.26
CA LYS A 42 -16.41 1.83 -6.42
C LYS A 42 -15.64 1.96 -5.12
N ILE A 43 -14.60 1.14 -4.99
CA ILE A 43 -13.61 1.25 -3.92
C ILE A 43 -12.79 2.52 -4.13
N LEU A 44 -12.59 3.27 -3.05
CA LEU A 44 -11.80 4.50 -3.04
C LEU A 44 -10.40 4.25 -2.45
N PRO A 45 -9.38 5.03 -2.86
CA PRO A 45 -8.02 4.89 -2.35
C PRO A 45 -7.91 5.01 -0.82
N PHE A 46 -6.96 4.29 -0.23
CA PHE A 46 -6.69 4.31 1.22
C PHE A 46 -6.45 5.73 1.78
N GLN A 47 -5.88 6.63 0.97
CA GLN A 47 -5.68 8.03 1.37
C GLN A 47 -7.00 8.70 1.77
N ILE A 48 -8.10 8.43 1.06
CA ILE A 48 -9.43 8.96 1.38
C ILE A 48 -9.90 8.38 2.72
N LEU A 49 -9.75 7.08 2.94
CA LEU A 49 -10.09 6.43 4.21
C LEU A 49 -9.32 7.05 5.39
N SER A 50 -8.04 7.38 5.19
CA SER A 50 -7.16 7.94 6.22
C SER A 50 -7.57 9.33 6.72
N THR A 51 -8.39 10.06 5.95
CA THR A 51 -8.94 11.36 6.34
C THR A 51 -10.06 11.26 7.38
N ARG A 52 -10.60 10.06 7.61
CA ARG A 52 -11.70 9.85 8.55
C ARG A 52 -11.23 10.09 10.00
N ALA A 53 -12.05 10.82 10.76
CA ALA A 53 -11.76 11.11 12.17
C ALA A 53 -11.66 9.83 13.02
N ARG A 54 -10.70 9.81 13.96
CA ARG A 54 -10.34 8.60 14.74
C ARG A 54 -11.06 8.46 16.09
N LYS A 55 -11.53 9.56 16.69
CA LYS A 55 -12.14 9.59 18.03
C LYS A 55 -13.30 10.57 18.07
N GLY A 56 -14.35 10.25 18.85
CA GLY A 56 -15.47 11.15 19.12
C GLY A 56 -16.32 11.50 17.89
N VAL A 57 -16.41 10.60 16.91
CA VAL A 57 -17.08 10.86 15.63
C VAL A 57 -18.60 10.84 15.81
N ILE A 58 -19.25 11.94 15.48
CA ILE A 58 -20.70 12.03 15.37
C ILE A 58 -21.11 11.41 14.02
N ILE A 59 -22.10 10.52 14.03
CA ILE A 59 -22.50 9.74 12.83
C ILE A 59 -22.91 10.66 11.67
N SER A 60 -23.52 11.81 11.97
CA SER A 60 -23.94 12.82 10.98
C SER A 60 -22.79 13.47 10.22
N ASP A 61 -21.59 13.48 10.80
CA ASP A 61 -20.44 14.23 10.27
C ASP A 61 -19.53 13.33 9.40
N ILE A 62 -19.90 12.06 9.23
CA ILE A 62 -19.16 11.09 8.42
C ILE A 62 -19.36 11.43 6.94
N LYS A 63 -18.37 12.10 6.35
CA LYS A 63 -18.35 12.41 4.92
C LYS A 63 -17.88 11.23 4.05
N VAL A 64 -16.91 10.46 4.54
CA VAL A 64 -16.36 9.31 3.82
C VAL A 64 -17.13 8.06 4.21
N LYS A 65 -17.94 7.54 3.28
CA LYS A 65 -18.62 6.25 3.44
C LYS A 65 -17.62 5.10 3.34
N VAL A 66 -17.97 3.98 3.96
CA VAL A 66 -17.13 2.78 3.99
C VAL A 66 -17.95 1.53 3.71
N CYS A 67 -17.32 0.56 3.07
CA CYS A 67 -17.84 -0.80 2.91
C CYS A 67 -16.94 -1.77 3.69
N ILE A 68 -17.56 -2.80 4.29
CA ILE A 68 -16.86 -3.88 5.00
C ILE A 68 -16.78 -5.08 4.08
N PHE A 69 -15.56 -5.49 3.72
CA PHE A 69 -15.30 -6.72 2.96
C PHE A 69 -14.86 -7.84 3.90
N ALA A 70 -15.79 -8.73 4.24
CA ALA A 70 -15.58 -9.85 5.16
C ALA A 70 -14.92 -11.04 4.44
N PHE A 71 -13.86 -11.59 5.02
CA PHE A 71 -13.08 -12.67 4.36
C PHE A 71 -12.76 -13.87 5.25
N ASP A 72 -13.04 -13.82 6.56
CA ASP A 72 -12.89 -14.98 7.45
C ASP A 72 -13.80 -14.86 8.69
N LEU A 73 -14.14 -16.02 9.29
CA LEU A 73 -14.91 -16.12 10.52
C LEU A 73 -14.15 -16.97 11.54
N LEU A 74 -13.76 -16.36 12.64
CA LEU A 74 -12.84 -16.97 13.61
C LEU A 74 -13.56 -17.60 14.80
N TYR A 75 -14.80 -17.19 15.03
CA TYR A 75 -15.62 -17.63 16.15
C TYR A 75 -17.10 -17.39 15.82
N ILE A 76 -17.97 -18.33 16.22
CA ILE A 76 -19.42 -18.20 16.10
C ILE A 76 -20.13 -18.96 17.23
N ASN A 77 -21.07 -18.32 17.92
CA ASN A 77 -21.98 -18.93 18.90
C ASN A 77 -21.32 -19.88 19.93
N GLY A 78 -20.26 -19.45 20.62
CA GLY A 78 -19.56 -20.32 21.56
C GLY A 78 -18.44 -21.15 20.92
N ARG A 79 -18.48 -21.38 19.60
CA ARG A 79 -17.53 -22.24 18.87
C ARG A 79 -16.34 -21.46 18.35
N ASN A 80 -15.15 -21.88 18.77
CA ASN A 80 -13.88 -21.41 18.22
C ASN A 80 -13.60 -22.11 16.88
N LEU A 81 -13.33 -21.32 15.83
CA LEU A 81 -13.05 -21.82 14.48
C LEU A 81 -11.57 -21.73 14.09
N LEU A 82 -10.68 -21.23 14.95
CA LEU A 82 -9.26 -21.01 14.60
C LEU A 82 -8.56 -22.30 14.12
N ASN A 83 -8.86 -23.43 14.76
CA ASN A 83 -8.28 -24.73 14.42
C ASN A 83 -9.03 -25.46 13.29
N GLU A 84 -10.10 -24.86 12.77
CA GLU A 84 -10.87 -25.41 11.66
C GLU A 84 -10.26 -24.99 10.32
N GLN A 85 -10.49 -25.77 9.27
CA GLN A 85 -10.02 -25.46 7.93
C GLN A 85 -10.78 -24.26 7.33
N LEU A 86 -10.12 -23.46 6.50
CA LEU A 86 -10.72 -22.27 5.87
C LEU A 86 -12.03 -22.60 5.11
N ALA A 87 -12.13 -23.79 4.51
CA ALA A 87 -13.36 -24.27 3.88
C ALA A 87 -14.58 -24.13 4.81
N LEU A 88 -14.46 -24.65 6.04
CA LEU A 88 -15.54 -24.64 7.02
C LEU A 88 -15.78 -23.21 7.54
N ARG A 89 -14.71 -22.46 7.82
CA ARG A 89 -14.84 -21.07 8.30
C ARG A 89 -15.56 -20.18 7.30
N ARG A 90 -15.26 -20.35 6.01
CA ARG A 90 -15.91 -19.62 4.91
C ARG A 90 -17.37 -20.04 4.71
N GLU A 91 -17.67 -21.33 4.86
CA GLU A 91 -19.05 -21.81 4.84
C GLU A 91 -19.87 -21.20 5.98
N GLU A 92 -19.35 -21.23 7.21
CA GLU A 92 -20.02 -20.62 8.37
C GLU A 92 -20.16 -19.10 8.22
N LEU A 93 -19.19 -18.42 7.60
CA LEU A 93 -19.28 -17.01 7.25
C LEU A 93 -20.48 -16.72 6.33
N TYR A 94 -20.56 -17.40 5.19
CA TYR A 94 -21.64 -17.19 4.22
C TYR A 94 -23.00 -17.62 4.76
N LYS A 95 -23.02 -18.64 5.61
CA LYS A 95 -24.24 -19.07 6.30
C LYS A 95 -24.71 -18.04 7.32
N SER A 96 -23.82 -17.34 8.01
CA SER A 96 -24.14 -16.49 9.16
C SER A 96 -24.48 -15.03 8.82
N PHE A 97 -24.13 -14.56 7.63
CA PHE A 97 -24.28 -13.15 7.23
C PHE A 97 -24.98 -13.00 5.88
N LEU A 98 -25.48 -11.79 5.61
CA LEU A 98 -26.10 -11.36 4.36
C LEU A 98 -25.36 -10.16 3.81
N GLU A 99 -25.11 -10.17 2.51
CA GLU A 99 -24.50 -9.03 1.82
C GLU A 99 -25.51 -7.88 1.67
N THR A 100 -25.00 -6.67 1.75
CA THR A 100 -25.71 -5.43 1.48
C THR A 100 -24.74 -4.55 0.71
N SER A 101 -25.02 -4.37 -0.58
CA SER A 101 -24.07 -3.72 -1.49
C SER A 101 -23.66 -2.33 -1.00
N GLY A 102 -22.37 -2.06 -1.02
CA GLY A 102 -21.76 -0.82 -0.55
C GLY A 102 -21.71 -0.61 0.97
N GLU A 103 -22.22 -1.56 1.76
CA GLU A 103 -22.15 -1.53 3.23
C GLU A 103 -21.38 -2.73 3.82
N PHE A 104 -21.78 -3.94 3.46
CA PHE A 104 -21.21 -5.20 3.93
C PHE A 104 -21.23 -6.23 2.80
N GLU A 105 -20.07 -6.65 2.35
CA GLU A 105 -19.90 -7.63 1.27
C GLU A 105 -18.90 -8.68 1.70
N PHE A 106 -18.95 -9.86 1.09
CA PHE A 106 -17.88 -10.83 1.20
C PHE A 106 -16.75 -10.44 0.25
N ALA A 107 -15.51 -10.71 0.64
CA ALA A 107 -14.40 -10.53 -0.28
C ALA A 107 -14.59 -11.45 -1.49
N THR A 108 -14.55 -10.88 -2.69
CA THR A 108 -14.61 -11.61 -3.95
C THR A 108 -13.57 -12.72 -3.96
N ALA A 109 -13.99 -13.94 -4.26
CA ALA A 109 -13.14 -15.12 -4.18
C ALA A 109 -13.41 -16.08 -5.34
N THR A 110 -12.35 -16.71 -5.83
CA THR A 110 -12.43 -17.85 -6.76
C THR A 110 -11.65 -19.04 -6.20
N ASN A 111 -12.05 -20.26 -6.54
CA ASN A 111 -11.31 -21.48 -6.21
C ASN A 111 -10.77 -22.06 -7.52
N THR A 112 -9.46 -21.94 -7.74
CA THR A 112 -8.81 -22.48 -8.93
C THR A 112 -7.47 -23.13 -8.58
N ARG A 113 -7.01 -24.01 -9.47
CA ARG A 113 -5.64 -24.54 -9.50
C ARG A 113 -4.91 -24.13 -10.79
N GLU A 114 -5.61 -23.49 -11.72
CA GLU A 114 -5.10 -23.10 -13.02
C GLU A 114 -4.45 -21.72 -12.94
N LEU A 115 -3.23 -21.60 -13.48
CA LEU A 115 -2.48 -20.36 -13.45
C LEU A 115 -3.16 -19.26 -14.28
N ASP A 116 -3.73 -19.60 -15.43
CA ASP A 116 -4.40 -18.65 -16.32
C ASP A 116 -5.64 -18.02 -15.66
N GLU A 117 -6.41 -18.80 -14.91
CA GLU A 117 -7.54 -18.29 -14.15
C GLU A 117 -7.09 -17.39 -12.98
N MET A 118 -5.98 -17.75 -12.33
CA MET A 118 -5.39 -16.92 -11.28
C MET A 118 -4.89 -15.59 -11.85
N GLN A 119 -4.27 -15.59 -13.03
CA GLN A 119 -3.81 -14.36 -13.69
C GLN A 119 -5.00 -13.47 -14.07
N LYS A 120 -6.03 -14.03 -14.70
CA LYS A 120 -7.26 -13.28 -15.03
C LYS A 120 -7.90 -12.69 -13.77
N PHE A 121 -7.90 -13.42 -12.66
CA PHE A 121 -8.44 -12.94 -11.40
C PHE A 121 -7.58 -11.84 -10.77
N LEU A 122 -6.25 -11.92 -10.91
CA LEU A 122 -5.32 -10.86 -10.49
C LEU A 122 -5.57 -9.58 -11.30
N ASP A 123 -5.69 -9.70 -12.63
CA ASP A 123 -5.95 -8.58 -13.51
C ASP A 123 -7.29 -7.91 -13.17
N ALA A 124 -8.34 -8.72 -12.93
CA ALA A 124 -9.64 -8.23 -12.47
C ALA A 124 -9.54 -7.50 -11.12
N ALA A 125 -8.84 -8.06 -10.13
CA ALA A 125 -8.66 -7.42 -8.82
C ALA A 125 -7.92 -6.08 -8.94
N ILE A 126 -6.89 -5.99 -9.77
CA ILE A 126 -6.18 -4.74 -10.05
C ILE A 126 -7.11 -3.74 -10.74
N ASN A 127 -7.95 -4.20 -11.67
CA ASN A 127 -8.93 -3.37 -12.36
C ASN A 127 -9.98 -2.80 -11.39
N ASP A 128 -10.32 -3.55 -10.34
CA ASP A 128 -11.25 -3.17 -9.26
C ASP A 128 -10.56 -2.39 -8.12
N CYS A 129 -9.41 -1.76 -8.39
CA CYS A 129 -8.65 -0.94 -7.45
C CYS A 129 -8.13 -1.70 -6.20
N CYS A 130 -7.98 -3.02 -6.27
CA CYS A 130 -7.34 -3.81 -5.22
C CYS A 130 -5.81 -3.89 -5.44
N GLU A 131 -5.05 -4.10 -4.35
CA GLU A 131 -3.57 -4.22 -4.43
C GLU A 131 -3.09 -5.50 -5.13
N GLY A 132 -3.96 -6.52 -5.21
CA GLY A 132 -3.65 -7.85 -5.73
C GLY A 132 -4.52 -8.93 -5.07
N LEU A 133 -4.00 -10.16 -5.02
CA LEU A 133 -4.68 -11.34 -4.48
C LEU A 133 -4.10 -11.79 -3.14
N ILE A 134 -4.96 -12.39 -2.31
CA ILE A 134 -4.55 -13.22 -1.19
C ILE A 134 -4.89 -14.67 -1.54
N VAL A 135 -3.86 -15.47 -1.79
CA VAL A 135 -3.98 -16.90 -2.07
C VAL A 135 -3.98 -17.64 -0.73
N LYS A 136 -5.07 -18.37 -0.45
CA LYS A 136 -5.23 -19.12 0.79
C LYS A 136 -5.40 -20.61 0.49
N THR A 137 -4.72 -21.46 1.25
CA THR A 137 -5.03 -22.90 1.27
C THR A 137 -6.44 -23.11 1.83
N LEU A 138 -7.18 -24.08 1.29
CA LEU A 138 -8.61 -24.25 1.63
C LEU A 138 -8.88 -25.40 2.60
N LYS A 139 -8.19 -26.54 2.43
CA LYS A 139 -8.46 -27.80 3.16
C LYS A 139 -7.26 -28.39 3.88
N THR A 140 -6.05 -28.14 3.39
CA THR A 140 -4.79 -28.69 3.94
C THR A 140 -3.99 -27.53 4.49
N ASP A 141 -3.53 -27.65 5.75
CA ASP A 141 -2.80 -26.61 6.46
C ASP A 141 -3.47 -25.22 6.32
N ALA A 142 -4.81 -25.19 6.45
CA ALA A 142 -5.64 -24.01 6.22
C ALA A 142 -6.25 -23.45 7.51
N THR A 143 -5.69 -23.80 8.67
CA THR A 143 -6.08 -23.26 9.97
C THR A 143 -5.68 -21.79 10.09
N TYR A 144 -6.34 -21.08 11.01
CA TYR A 144 -5.99 -19.71 11.34
C TYR A 144 -5.00 -19.74 12.52
N GLU A 145 -3.74 -19.39 12.26
CA GLU A 145 -2.65 -19.42 13.26
C GLU A 145 -2.23 -17.99 13.65
N PRO A 146 -2.83 -17.38 14.68
CA PRO A 146 -2.41 -16.07 15.15
C PRO A 146 -0.92 -16.11 15.55
N ALA A 147 -0.17 -15.07 15.17
CA ALA A 147 1.25 -14.89 15.47
C ALA A 147 2.27 -15.80 14.74
N LYS A 148 1.83 -16.76 13.91
CA LYS A 148 2.75 -17.54 13.07
C LYS A 148 2.80 -16.97 11.66
N ARG A 149 4.00 -16.72 11.15
CA ARG A 149 4.20 -16.36 9.74
C ARG A 149 4.24 -17.65 8.93
N SER A 150 3.07 -18.20 8.63
CA SER A 150 2.92 -19.39 7.80
C SER A 150 2.79 -19.04 6.32
N ASN A 151 2.98 -20.03 5.46
CA ASN A 151 2.73 -19.92 4.02
C ASN A 151 1.26 -20.21 3.66
N ASN A 152 0.37 -20.29 4.66
CA ASN A 152 -1.04 -20.61 4.44
C ASN A 152 -1.72 -19.50 3.64
N TRP A 153 -1.25 -18.25 3.81
CA TRP A 153 -1.74 -17.06 3.12
C TRP A 153 -0.57 -16.40 2.37
N LEU A 154 -0.63 -16.43 1.05
CA LEU A 154 0.34 -15.77 0.19
C LEU A 154 -0.28 -14.52 -0.41
N LYS A 155 0.46 -13.41 -0.35
CA LYS A 155 0.08 -12.17 -1.01
C LYS A 155 0.71 -12.14 -2.40
N LEU A 156 -0.12 -12.11 -3.43
CA LEU A 156 0.32 -11.91 -4.80
C LEU A 156 -0.08 -10.47 -5.18
N LYS A 157 0.91 -9.62 -5.44
CA LYS A 157 0.69 -8.21 -5.75
C LYS A 157 1.29 -7.89 -7.11
N LYS A 158 0.74 -6.87 -7.76
CA LYS A 158 1.20 -6.40 -9.07
C LYS A 158 2.69 -6.05 -9.08
N ASP A 159 3.20 -5.44 -8.01
CA ASP A 159 4.61 -5.03 -7.90
C ASP A 159 5.61 -6.19 -7.92
N TYR A 160 5.15 -7.43 -7.69
CA TYR A 160 5.98 -8.63 -7.78
C TYR A 160 6.10 -9.22 -9.19
N MET A 161 5.34 -8.73 -10.17
CA MET A 161 5.45 -9.17 -11.55
C MET A 161 6.53 -8.33 -12.26
N ASP A 162 7.54 -8.99 -12.82
CA ASP A 162 8.65 -8.35 -13.53
C ASP A 162 8.19 -7.62 -14.81
N SER A 163 7.05 -8.02 -15.36
CA SER A 163 6.49 -7.49 -16.59
C SER A 163 5.56 -6.28 -16.41
N VAL A 164 5.19 -5.92 -15.18
CA VAL A 164 4.18 -4.87 -14.95
C VAL A 164 4.48 -4.05 -13.68
N GLY A 165 5.05 -2.86 -13.87
CA GLY A 165 5.20 -1.87 -12.81
C GLY A 165 6.38 -0.96 -13.12
N ASP A 166 6.10 0.32 -13.28
CA ASP A 166 7.13 1.28 -13.65
C ASP A 166 8.16 1.43 -12.51
N SER A 167 9.43 1.23 -12.82
CA SER A 167 10.53 1.58 -11.92
C SER A 167 10.99 3.01 -12.18
N LEU A 168 11.56 3.63 -11.15
CA LEU A 168 12.13 4.97 -11.21
C LEU A 168 13.62 4.88 -10.92
N ASP A 169 14.42 5.60 -11.68
CA ASP A 169 15.83 5.78 -11.42
C ASP A 169 16.01 7.03 -10.56
N LEU A 170 16.44 6.87 -9.31
CA LEU A 170 16.45 7.94 -8.31
C LEU A 170 17.83 8.12 -7.68
N VAL A 171 18.12 9.35 -7.24
CA VAL A 171 19.42 9.72 -6.68
C VAL A 171 19.35 9.75 -5.16
N PRO A 172 20.24 9.03 -4.43
CA PRO A 172 20.36 9.17 -2.99
C PRO A 172 21.02 10.51 -2.65
N ILE A 173 20.27 11.37 -1.96
CA ILE A 173 20.72 12.72 -1.56
C ILE A 173 20.90 12.88 -0.06
N GLY A 174 20.49 11.87 0.73
CA GLY A 174 20.69 11.88 2.18
C GLY A 174 20.48 10.51 2.82
N GLY A 175 20.86 10.39 4.08
CA GLY A 175 20.88 9.14 4.84
C GLY A 175 20.29 9.29 6.24
N TYR A 176 19.83 8.18 6.78
CA TYR A 176 19.33 8.07 8.15
C TYR A 176 20.08 6.97 8.89
N PHE A 177 20.57 7.25 10.09
CA PHE A 177 21.31 6.26 10.86
C PHE A 177 20.44 5.04 11.21
N GLY A 178 20.98 3.85 10.98
CA GLY A 178 20.30 2.62 11.31
C GLY A 178 20.18 2.43 12.82
N ARG A 179 19.12 1.73 13.23
CA ARG A 179 18.82 1.41 14.63
C ARG A 179 18.77 -0.10 14.83
N GLY A 180 19.12 -0.57 16.03
CA GLY A 180 19.07 -1.98 16.37
C GLY A 180 20.06 -2.81 15.54
N LYS A 181 19.56 -3.77 14.76
CA LYS A 181 20.39 -4.64 13.90
C LYS A 181 21.15 -3.89 12.79
N ARG A 182 20.74 -2.67 12.45
CA ARG A 182 21.39 -1.83 11.43
C ARG A 182 22.29 -0.73 12.02
N THR A 183 22.70 -0.88 13.28
CA THR A 183 23.62 0.09 13.90
C THR A 183 24.98 0.03 13.19
N GLY A 184 25.57 1.19 12.87
CA GLY A 184 26.84 1.30 12.14
C GLY A 184 26.71 1.48 10.62
N VAL A 185 25.51 1.31 10.07
CA VAL A 185 25.17 1.59 8.67
C VAL A 185 24.01 2.59 8.59
N TYR A 186 23.73 3.10 7.38
CA TYR A 186 22.51 3.86 7.17
C TYR A 186 21.32 2.89 7.08
N GLY A 187 20.31 3.10 7.92
CA GLY A 187 19.12 2.25 7.97
C GLY A 187 18.10 2.58 6.89
N ALA A 188 18.18 3.78 6.34
CA ALA A 188 17.37 4.28 5.25
C ALA A 188 18.08 5.42 4.51
N PHE A 189 17.60 5.75 3.31
CA PHE A 189 18.12 6.79 2.44
C PHE A 189 16.97 7.70 1.97
N LEU A 190 17.28 8.98 1.78
CA LEU A 190 16.41 9.95 1.11
C LEU A 190 16.76 9.96 -0.37
N LEU A 191 15.79 9.68 -1.22
CA LEU A 191 15.96 9.68 -2.68
C LEU A 191 15.28 10.90 -3.32
N ALA A 192 15.81 11.31 -4.47
CA ALA A 192 15.30 12.40 -5.27
C ALA A 192 15.17 12.04 -6.75
N CYS A 193 14.20 12.67 -7.42
CA CYS A 193 14.15 12.77 -8.87
C CYS A 193 14.90 14.03 -9.31
N TYR A 194 15.23 14.12 -10.60
CA TYR A 194 15.88 15.30 -11.17
C TYR A 194 14.84 16.21 -11.85
N ASP A 195 14.93 17.52 -11.68
CA ASP A 195 14.08 18.47 -12.37
C ASP A 195 14.89 19.24 -13.40
N GLU A 196 14.68 18.94 -14.68
CA GLU A 196 15.47 19.50 -15.78
C GLU A 196 15.26 21.01 -15.95
N ASP A 197 14.07 21.52 -15.64
CA ASP A 197 13.72 22.94 -15.80
C ASP A 197 14.43 23.84 -14.78
N SER A 198 14.59 23.35 -13.54
CA SER A 198 15.22 24.10 -12.45
C SER A 198 16.65 23.63 -12.13
N GLU A 199 17.09 22.53 -12.73
CA GLU A 199 18.37 21.84 -12.44
C GLU A 199 18.49 21.43 -10.97
N GLU A 200 17.39 20.96 -10.37
CA GLU A 200 17.29 20.64 -8.95
C GLU A 200 17.00 19.16 -8.66
N TYR A 201 17.53 18.64 -7.56
CA TYR A 201 17.16 17.33 -7.04
C TYR A 201 16.01 17.45 -6.05
N GLN A 202 14.84 16.90 -6.42
CA GLN A 202 13.62 17.01 -5.64
C GLN A 202 13.33 15.72 -4.88
N SER A 203 13.27 15.79 -3.56
CA SER A 203 13.01 14.61 -2.72
C SER A 203 11.68 13.96 -3.07
N ILE A 204 11.70 12.63 -3.24
CA ILE A 204 10.52 11.84 -3.65
C ILE A 204 10.17 10.75 -2.65
N CYS A 205 11.15 10.12 -1.98
CA CYS A 205 10.83 9.08 -1.00
C CYS A 205 11.96 8.84 0.00
N LYS A 206 11.60 8.24 1.13
CA LYS A 206 12.54 7.60 2.06
C LYS A 206 12.48 6.09 1.84
N ILE A 207 13.63 5.46 1.60
CA ILE A 207 13.72 4.03 1.36
C ILE A 207 14.57 3.33 2.41
N GLY A 208 14.12 2.18 2.90
CA GLY A 208 14.90 1.31 3.80
C GLY A 208 14.76 -0.18 3.47
N THR A 209 14.18 -0.50 2.31
CA THR A 209 13.75 -1.83 1.88
C THR A 209 14.28 -2.15 0.48
N GLY A 210 14.54 -3.44 0.21
CA GLY A 210 15.15 -3.90 -1.05
C GLY A 210 16.66 -4.09 -0.98
N PHE A 211 17.29 -3.80 0.16
CA PHE A 211 18.73 -4.01 0.37
C PHE A 211 18.99 -5.39 0.97
N SER A 212 19.92 -6.15 0.40
CA SER A 212 20.61 -7.20 1.13
C SER A 212 21.53 -6.57 2.20
N GLU A 213 21.96 -7.35 3.19
CA GLU A 213 22.88 -6.87 4.23
C GLU A 213 24.18 -6.36 3.63
N GLN A 214 24.75 -7.12 2.69
CA GLN A 214 25.95 -6.74 1.96
C GLN A 214 25.79 -5.42 1.18
N VAL A 215 24.71 -5.27 0.41
CA VAL A 215 24.47 -4.03 -0.37
C VAL A 215 24.31 -2.83 0.56
N LEU A 216 23.66 -3.02 1.72
CA LEU A 216 23.48 -1.95 2.69
C LEU A 216 24.80 -1.47 3.29
N GLU A 217 25.71 -2.39 3.61
CA GLU A 217 27.05 -2.10 4.11
C GLU A 217 27.89 -1.39 3.05
N GLU A 218 27.93 -1.93 1.84
CA GLU A 218 28.68 -1.35 0.71
C GLU A 218 28.20 0.08 0.41
N ARG A 219 26.88 0.29 0.26
CA ARG A 219 26.34 1.64 0.00
C ARG A 219 26.60 2.61 1.15
N SER A 220 26.52 2.13 2.38
CA SER A 220 26.86 2.97 3.53
C SER A 220 28.32 3.35 3.53
N SER A 221 29.22 2.44 3.15
CA SER A 221 30.65 2.75 3.06
C SER A 221 30.97 3.71 1.91
N THR A 222 30.37 3.52 0.74
CA THR A 222 30.58 4.40 -0.42
C THR A 222 30.06 5.81 -0.15
N LEU A 223 28.81 5.94 0.26
CA LEU A 223 28.18 7.25 0.48
C LEU A 223 28.77 8.00 1.69
N ARG A 224 29.41 7.31 2.64
CA ARG A 224 30.19 7.97 3.70
C ARG A 224 31.31 8.86 3.17
N ASN A 225 31.90 8.52 2.02
CA ASN A 225 32.96 9.33 1.41
C ASN A 225 32.43 10.56 0.66
N HIS A 226 31.10 10.66 0.50
CA HIS A 226 30.41 11.73 -0.23
C HIS A 226 29.49 12.53 0.69
N ILE A 227 29.78 12.56 1.99
CA ILE A 227 28.99 13.36 2.94
C ILE A 227 29.27 14.84 2.73
N VAL A 228 28.21 15.64 2.72
CA VAL A 228 28.28 17.10 2.73
C VAL A 228 27.72 17.66 4.04
N ASP A 229 28.35 18.72 4.55
CA ASP A 229 27.98 19.32 5.83
C ASP A 229 26.56 19.91 5.82
N LYS A 230 26.12 20.41 4.66
CA LYS A 230 24.82 21.05 4.46
C LYS A 230 24.25 20.63 3.10
N PRO A 231 22.91 20.53 2.99
CA PRO A 231 22.28 20.24 1.72
C PRO A 231 22.63 21.34 0.69
N PRO A 232 23.09 20.97 -0.51
CA PRO A 232 23.32 21.91 -1.59
C PRO A 232 22.08 22.76 -1.93
N SER A 233 22.30 23.96 -2.44
CA SER A 233 21.23 24.92 -2.75
C SER A 233 20.27 24.44 -3.84
N TYR A 234 20.69 23.49 -4.67
CA TYR A 234 19.92 22.84 -5.72
C TYR A 234 19.15 21.60 -5.23
N TYR A 235 19.08 21.35 -3.91
CA TYR A 235 18.21 20.33 -3.34
C TYR A 235 16.86 20.93 -2.91
N ARG A 236 15.77 20.21 -3.19
CA ARG A 236 14.43 20.55 -2.75
C ARG A 236 13.86 19.42 -1.91
N TYR A 237 13.65 19.70 -0.63
CA TYR A 237 13.20 18.70 0.34
C TYR A 237 12.21 19.31 1.33
N GLY A 238 11.52 18.44 2.08
CA GLY A 238 10.62 18.86 3.14
C GLY A 238 11.36 19.06 4.47
N ASP A 239 11.10 20.17 5.15
CA ASP A 239 11.76 20.52 6.43
C ASP A 239 11.54 19.48 7.53
N THR A 240 10.43 18.75 7.47
CA THR A 240 10.04 17.76 8.49
C THR A 240 10.65 16.37 8.25
N LEU A 241 11.55 16.20 7.27
CA LEU A 241 12.12 14.90 6.94
C LEU A 241 13.15 14.40 7.96
N GLY A 242 13.80 15.30 8.70
CA GLY A 242 14.76 14.93 9.75
C GLY A 242 15.92 14.08 9.22
N VAL A 243 16.54 14.51 8.12
CA VAL A 243 17.68 13.85 7.49
C VAL A 243 18.90 13.95 8.41
N ASP A 244 19.55 12.81 8.69
CA ASP A 244 20.69 12.78 9.61
C ASP A 244 22.00 13.20 8.92
N VAL A 245 22.18 12.78 7.67
CA VAL A 245 23.36 13.12 6.85
C VAL A 245 22.95 13.43 5.41
N TRP A 246 23.68 14.34 4.77
CA TRP A 246 23.47 14.70 3.36
C TRP A 246 24.59 14.14 2.51
N PHE A 247 24.28 13.75 1.27
CA PHE A 247 25.25 13.19 0.33
C PHE A 247 25.37 14.08 -0.91
N GLU A 248 26.53 14.06 -1.56
CA GLU A 248 26.65 14.50 -2.95
C GLU A 248 25.86 13.56 -3.88
N PRO A 249 25.28 14.07 -4.99
CA PRO A 249 24.56 13.24 -5.93
C PRO A 249 25.54 12.47 -6.81
N VAL A 250 25.92 11.25 -6.41
CA VAL A 250 26.95 10.45 -7.08
C VAL A 250 26.48 9.08 -7.59
N GLU A 251 25.29 8.63 -7.18
CA GLU A 251 24.74 7.32 -7.56
C GLU A 251 23.33 7.45 -8.11
N VAL A 252 22.91 6.47 -8.91
CA VAL A 252 21.52 6.32 -9.37
C VAL A 252 21.02 4.93 -9.03
N TRP A 253 19.84 4.84 -8.42
CA TRP A 253 19.25 3.59 -7.95
C TRP A 253 17.92 3.35 -8.65
N GLU A 254 17.76 2.15 -9.20
CA GLU A 254 16.47 1.71 -9.74
C GLU A 254 15.58 1.27 -8.58
N VAL A 255 14.43 1.94 -8.46
CA VAL A 255 13.47 1.78 -7.37
C VAL A 255 12.12 1.44 -7.94
N LYS A 256 11.53 0.34 -7.46
CA LYS A 256 10.16 -0.03 -7.78
C LYS A 256 9.23 0.41 -6.65
N ALA A 257 8.05 0.90 -7.02
CA ALA A 257 7.00 1.27 -6.09
C ALA A 257 5.69 0.59 -6.50
N ALA A 258 4.78 0.44 -5.53
CA ALA A 258 3.45 -0.06 -5.82
C ALA A 258 2.60 0.98 -6.53
N ASP A 259 2.63 2.23 -6.02
CA ASP A 259 1.84 3.35 -6.49
C ASP A 259 2.60 4.68 -6.28
N LEU A 260 2.17 5.74 -6.97
CA LEU A 260 2.55 7.11 -6.68
C LEU A 260 1.42 7.79 -5.89
N SER A 261 1.77 8.77 -5.07
CA SER A 261 0.81 9.41 -4.16
C SER A 261 1.13 10.88 -3.93
N ILE A 262 0.11 11.71 -3.76
CA ILE A 262 0.30 13.12 -3.38
C ILE A 262 0.89 13.16 -1.97
N SER A 263 2.00 13.90 -1.83
CA SER A 263 2.78 14.01 -0.61
C SER A 263 2.81 15.45 -0.10
N PRO A 264 2.42 15.70 1.17
CA PRO A 264 2.57 17.02 1.77
C PRO A 264 4.01 17.35 2.15
N VAL A 265 4.92 16.37 2.15
CA VAL A 265 6.30 16.52 2.64
C VAL A 265 7.32 16.52 1.50
N HIS A 266 7.18 15.58 0.58
CA HIS A 266 8.09 15.44 -0.57
C HIS A 266 7.80 16.51 -1.62
N LYS A 267 8.83 16.86 -2.41
CA LYS A 267 8.83 18.03 -3.31
C LYS A 267 8.92 17.66 -4.79
N ALA A 268 9.12 16.39 -5.10
CA ALA A 268 9.11 15.89 -6.48
C ALA A 268 7.83 16.29 -7.21
N ALA A 269 7.96 16.83 -8.42
CA ALA A 269 6.84 17.23 -9.28
C ALA A 269 5.86 18.23 -8.63
N ASN A 270 6.32 19.01 -7.66
CA ASN A 270 5.52 20.07 -7.04
C ASN A 270 5.13 21.12 -8.09
N GLY A 271 3.85 21.51 -8.12
CA GLY A 271 3.30 22.43 -9.11
C GLY A 271 2.88 21.77 -10.43
N LEU A 272 3.34 20.53 -10.73
CA LEU A 272 2.95 19.82 -11.94
C LEU A 272 1.63 19.05 -11.77
N VAL A 273 1.45 18.40 -10.62
CA VAL A 273 0.25 17.58 -10.34
C VAL A 273 -0.69 18.25 -9.35
N ASP A 274 -0.14 18.82 -8.29
CA ASP A 274 -0.84 19.58 -7.25
C ASP A 274 -0.12 20.94 -7.11
N PRO A 275 -0.84 22.05 -6.94
CA PRO A 275 -0.24 23.38 -6.91
C PRO A 275 0.71 23.62 -5.72
N VAL A 276 0.64 22.81 -4.67
CA VAL A 276 1.42 23.02 -3.44
C VAL A 276 2.16 21.76 -2.98
N LYS A 277 1.63 20.59 -3.29
CA LYS A 277 2.15 19.29 -2.82
C LYS A 277 2.98 18.61 -3.91
N GLY A 278 4.02 17.90 -3.49
CA GLY A 278 4.78 17.02 -4.39
C GLY A 278 4.19 15.63 -4.46
N ILE A 279 4.94 14.73 -5.09
CA ILE A 279 4.63 13.31 -5.25
C ILE A 279 5.60 12.46 -4.43
N SER A 280 5.11 11.32 -3.94
CA SER A 280 5.90 10.32 -3.22
C SER A 280 5.55 8.90 -3.65
N LEU A 281 6.52 8.01 -3.49
CA LEU A 281 6.37 6.59 -3.79
C LEU A 281 5.74 5.82 -2.62
N ARG A 282 4.81 4.91 -2.95
CA ARG A 282 4.19 3.97 -2.01
C ARG A 282 4.94 2.63 -2.07
N PHE A 283 5.40 2.19 -0.89
CA PHE A 283 6.19 0.95 -0.74
C PHE A 283 7.43 0.85 -1.65
N PRO A 284 8.30 1.89 -1.68
CA PRO A 284 9.49 1.87 -2.52
C PRO A 284 10.46 0.77 -2.10
N ARG A 285 11.10 0.10 -3.08
CA ARG A 285 12.11 -0.94 -2.86
C ARG A 285 13.23 -0.80 -3.87
N LEU A 286 14.46 -0.96 -3.39
CA LEU A 286 15.63 -1.01 -4.25
C LEU A 286 15.53 -2.27 -5.11
N ILE A 287 15.71 -2.12 -6.41
CA ILE A 287 15.87 -3.23 -7.36
C ILE A 287 17.36 -3.45 -7.62
N ARG A 288 18.05 -2.41 -8.08
CA ARG A 288 19.48 -2.45 -8.38
C ARG A 288 20.08 -1.05 -8.44
N LEU A 289 21.39 -0.99 -8.53
CA LEU A 289 22.13 0.23 -8.85
C LEU A 289 22.18 0.41 -10.37
N ARG A 290 22.21 1.67 -10.82
CA ARG A 290 22.32 2.07 -12.21
C ARG A 290 23.67 2.72 -12.45
N GLU A 291 24.69 1.90 -12.55
CA GLU A 291 26.06 2.31 -12.88
C GLU A 291 26.17 2.83 -14.33
N ASP A 292 25.16 2.55 -15.15
CA ASP A 292 25.01 2.99 -16.53
C ASP A 292 24.38 4.38 -16.67
N LYS A 293 24.02 5.04 -15.56
CA LYS A 293 23.37 6.37 -15.57
C LYS A 293 24.12 7.39 -14.72
N THR A 294 24.19 8.62 -15.21
CA THR A 294 24.57 9.79 -14.40
C THR A 294 23.36 10.29 -13.60
N THR A 295 23.62 11.08 -12.54
CA THR A 295 22.57 11.59 -11.66
C THR A 295 21.59 12.53 -12.33
N GLU A 296 22.02 13.25 -13.37
CA GLU A 296 21.17 14.09 -14.23
C GLU A 296 20.27 13.25 -15.17
N GLN A 297 20.60 11.97 -15.40
CA GLN A 297 19.78 11.01 -16.18
C GLN A 297 18.78 10.22 -15.31
N ALA A 298 18.64 10.60 -14.03
CA ALA A 298 17.60 10.09 -13.16
C ALA A 298 16.21 10.41 -13.73
N THR A 299 15.19 9.70 -13.24
CA THR A 299 13.80 9.96 -13.62
C THR A 299 13.46 11.42 -13.34
N SER A 300 12.88 12.10 -14.33
CA SER A 300 12.62 13.53 -14.24
C SER A 300 11.33 13.84 -13.45
N ALA A 301 11.21 15.06 -12.92
CA ALA A 301 9.98 15.51 -12.26
C ALA A 301 8.77 15.47 -13.21
N GLY A 302 8.98 15.77 -14.50
CA GLY A 302 7.97 15.62 -15.56
C GLY A 302 7.52 14.17 -15.73
N GLN A 303 8.46 13.23 -15.81
CA GLN A 303 8.16 11.80 -15.87
C GLN A 303 7.38 11.32 -14.63
N VAL A 304 7.78 11.75 -13.44
CA VAL A 304 7.05 11.43 -12.20
C VAL A 304 5.60 11.92 -12.27
N ALA A 305 5.36 13.12 -12.79
CA ALA A 305 4.03 13.67 -12.97
C ALA A 305 3.21 12.87 -14.00
N GLU A 306 3.82 12.48 -15.12
CA GLU A 306 3.20 11.64 -16.15
C GLU A 306 2.81 10.27 -15.59
N MET A 307 3.71 9.60 -14.87
CA MET A 307 3.45 8.32 -14.22
C MET A 307 2.27 8.41 -13.24
N TYR A 308 2.23 9.47 -12.43
CA TYR A 308 1.11 9.70 -11.51
C TYR A 308 -0.22 9.92 -12.25
N ARG A 309 -0.20 10.72 -13.33
CA ARG A 309 -1.41 10.96 -14.15
C ARG A 309 -1.82 9.70 -14.88
N ALA A 310 -0.89 8.91 -15.41
CA ALA A 310 -1.17 7.63 -16.07
C ALA A 310 -1.76 6.61 -15.08
N GLN A 311 -1.31 6.62 -13.82
CA GLN A 311 -1.95 5.87 -12.75
C GLN A 311 -3.39 6.34 -12.52
N LYS A 312 -3.61 7.66 -12.43
CA LYS A 312 -4.94 8.24 -12.28
C LYS A 312 -5.84 7.96 -13.49
N ILE A 313 -5.31 8.02 -14.72
CA ILE A 313 -6.02 7.68 -15.96
C ILE A 313 -6.32 6.19 -15.98
N THR A 314 -5.40 5.30 -15.61
CA THR A 314 -5.74 3.87 -15.45
C THR A 314 -6.88 3.66 -14.44
N HIS A 315 -7.02 4.57 -13.46
CA HIS A 315 -8.17 4.62 -12.54
C HIS A 315 -9.39 5.43 -13.09
N GLN A 316 -9.24 6.31 -14.10
CA GLN A 316 -10.26 7.25 -14.65
C GLN A 316 -10.67 7.03 -16.12
N SER A 317 -9.82 6.60 -17.06
CA SER A 317 -10.23 6.16 -18.40
C SER A 317 -11.03 4.86 -18.38
N LYS A 318 -11.13 4.21 -17.21
CA LYS A 318 -12.18 3.22 -16.91
C LYS A 318 -13.46 3.82 -16.31
N ASP A 319 -13.52 5.14 -16.14
CA ASP A 319 -14.73 5.90 -15.79
C ASP A 319 -15.42 6.52 -17.03
N GLY A 320 -14.90 6.31 -18.26
CA GLY A 320 -15.34 7.06 -19.44
C GLY A 320 -15.54 6.30 -20.75
N ASP A 321 -15.46 4.97 -20.77
CA ASP A 321 -15.70 4.19 -22.00
C ASP A 321 -16.96 3.32 -21.82
N SER A 322 -18.11 4.01 -21.71
CA SER A 322 -19.43 3.39 -21.83
C SER A 322 -20.49 4.41 -22.23
N ASP A 323 -20.19 5.30 -23.18
CA ASP A 323 -21.21 6.02 -23.93
C ASP A 323 -20.66 6.25 -25.37
N GLU A 324 -21.47 5.83 -26.36
CA GLU A 324 -21.30 5.96 -27.83
C GLU A 324 -20.60 4.80 -28.58
N ASP A 325 -21.29 3.66 -28.72
CA ASP A 325 -22.03 3.24 -29.95
C ASP A 325 -22.60 1.81 -29.82
#